data_AF-A0A8X6NRW1-F1
#
_entry.id   AF-A0A8X6NRW1-F1
#
_cell.length_a   1.000
_cell.length_b   1.000
_cell.length_c   1.000
_cell.angle_alpha   90.00
_cell.angle_beta   90.00
_cell.angle_gamma   90.00
#
_symmetry.space_group_name_H-M   'P 1'
#
loop_
_entity.id
_entity.type
_entity.pdbx_description
1 polymer ?
#
loop_
_entity_poly.entity_id
_entity_poly.type
_entity_poly.pdbx_seq_one_letter_code
_entity_poly.pdbx_strand_id
1 'polypeptide(L)'
;MRSMYQDELLSKIKTKYGRNNCLLDISDKPRREAVAVFRLFTEHDCLTAHLYRIDILTEAACPLCKKRKEPVYKYHLRTCGDIHGNTESSRYWEARGFTR
;
A
#
# COMPACT_ATOMS: atom_id res chain seq x y z
N MET A 1 21.26 13.85 14.50
CA MET A 1 20.91 13.53 15.90
C MET A 1 19.51 12.93 15.86
N ARG A 2 19.34 11.63 16.16
CA ARG A 2 18.03 10.97 16.14
C ARG A 2 17.22 11.48 17.32
N SER A 3 16.00 11.95 17.09
CA SER A 3 15.16 12.54 18.14
C SER A 3 14.57 11.45 19.03
N MET A 4 14.46 11.68 20.35
CA MET A 4 13.81 10.75 21.29
C MET A 4 12.39 10.35 20.85
N TYR A 5 11.71 11.23 20.11
CA TYR A 5 10.40 10.96 19.50
C TYR A 5 10.45 9.86 18.42
N GLN A 6 11.52 9.82 17.63
CA GLN A 6 11.73 8.75 16.65
C GLN A 6 11.96 7.42 17.35
N ASP A 7 12.73 7.39 18.44
CA ASP A 7 13.02 6.15 19.17
C ASP A 7 11.77 5.56 19.83
N GLU A 8 10.88 6.41 20.37
CA GLU A 8 9.60 5.98 20.92
C GLU A 8 8.66 5.43 19.83
N LEU A 9 8.62 6.06 18.66
CA LEU A 9 7.83 5.59 17.53
C LEU A 9 8.32 4.22 17.03
N LEU A 10 9.65 4.06 16.90
CA LEU A 10 10.26 2.81 16.44
C LEU A 10 10.06 1.67 17.46
N SER A 11 10.05 1.96 18.76
CA SER A 11 9.80 0.94 19.79
C SER A 11 8.35 0.44 19.77
N LYS A 12 7.38 1.34 19.54
CA LYS A 12 5.95 1.01 19.37
C LYS A 12 5.69 0.21 18.09
N ILE A 13 6.39 0.53 17.00
CA ILE A 13 6.31 -0.23 15.74
C ILE A 13 6.89 -1.64 15.93
N LYS A 14 8.04 -1.77 16.60
CA LYS A 14 8.67 -3.07 16.92
C LYS A 14 7.80 -3.96 17.81
N THR A 15 7.06 -3.41 18.76
CA THR A 15 6.24 -4.20 19.68
C THR A 15 4.93 -4.68 19.06
N LYS A 16 4.30 -3.90 18.16
CA LYS A 16 3.02 -4.27 17.54
C LYS A 16 3.15 -5.17 16.28
N TYR A 17 4.25 -5.05 15.53
CA TYR A 17 4.47 -5.78 14.27
C TYR A 17 5.75 -6.63 14.28
N GLY A 18 6.16 -7.06 15.48
CA GLY A 18 7.52 -7.45 15.89
C GLY A 18 8.24 -8.63 15.23
N ARG A 19 8.00 -8.91 13.95
CA ARG A 19 8.83 -9.85 13.17
C ARG A 19 9.40 -9.28 11.87
N ASN A 20 9.03 -8.07 11.46
CA ASN A 20 9.35 -7.61 10.10
C ASN A 20 10.07 -6.24 10.10
N ASN A 21 11.39 -6.27 9.85
CA ASN A 21 12.28 -5.11 9.70
C ASN A 21 11.81 -4.07 8.66
N CYS A 22 10.88 -4.43 7.78
CA CYS A 22 10.38 -3.59 6.69
C CYS A 22 9.67 -2.31 7.14
N LEU A 23 9.05 -2.29 8.33
CA LEU A 23 8.35 -1.09 8.83
C LEU A 23 9.29 -0.02 9.39
N LEU A 24 10.49 -0.39 9.82
CA LEU A 24 11.50 0.56 10.31
C LEU A 24 12.08 1.39 9.16
N ASP A 25 12.20 0.78 7.98
CA ASP A 25 12.67 1.42 6.73
C ASP A 25 11.64 2.39 6.11
N ILE A 26 10.38 2.33 6.56
CA ILE A 26 9.30 3.24 6.11
C ILE A 26 9.45 4.64 6.73
N SER A 27 10.04 4.74 7.93
CA SER A 27 10.15 5.98 8.71
C SER A 27 10.95 7.08 7.99
N ASP A 28 11.96 6.69 7.22
CA ASP A 28 12.92 7.63 6.60
C ASP A 28 12.57 7.93 5.13
N LYS A 29 11.48 7.36 4.60
CA LYS A 29 11.03 7.57 3.22
C LYS A 29 10.14 8.81 3.09
N PRO A 30 10.10 9.47 1.92
CA PRO A 30 9.14 10.52 1.64
C PRO A 30 7.72 10.06 1.98
N ARG A 31 6.91 10.92 2.62
CA ARG A 31 5.57 10.59 3.13
C ARG A 31 4.72 9.80 2.15
N ARG A 32 4.76 10.16 0.86
CA ARG A 32 4.02 9.50 -0.22
C ARG A 32 4.42 8.02 -0.37
N GLU A 33 5.71 7.73 -0.34
CA GLU A 33 6.24 6.36 -0.41
C GLU A 33 5.96 5.61 0.89
N ALA A 34 6.22 6.24 2.04
CA ALA A 34 6.00 5.64 3.35
C ALA A 34 4.54 5.18 3.55
N VAL A 35 3.57 6.02 3.16
CA VAL A 35 2.13 5.70 3.24
C VAL A 35 1.76 4.54 2.33
N ALA A 36 2.28 4.51 1.10
CA ALA A 36 1.99 3.42 0.16
C ALA A 36 2.53 2.09 0.69
N VAL A 37 3.80 2.06 1.11
CA VAL A 37 4.43 0.86 1.66
C VAL A 37 3.71 0.41 2.93
N PHE A 38 3.35 1.31 3.85
CA PHE A 38 2.65 0.96 5.08
C PHE A 38 1.29 0.31 4.81
N ARG A 39 0.48 0.89 3.91
CA ARG A 39 -0.83 0.35 3.54
C ARG A 39 -0.72 -1.00 2.85
N LEU A 40 0.20 -1.14 1.90
CA LEU A 40 0.50 -2.41 1.24
C LEU A 40 1.09 -3.46 2.18
N PHE A 41 1.81 -3.05 3.22
CA PHE A 41 2.46 -3.97 4.15
C PHE A 41 1.49 -4.51 5.20
N THR A 42 0.62 -3.64 5.71
CA THR A 42 -0.36 -4.02 6.74
C THR A 42 -1.56 -4.77 6.18
N GLU A 43 -1.59 -5.02 4.86
CA GLU A 43 -2.72 -5.60 4.13
C GLU A 43 -4.05 -4.87 4.37
N HIS A 44 -4.00 -3.68 4.99
CA HIS A 44 -5.02 -2.64 4.94
C HIS A 44 -4.92 -1.95 3.58
N ASP A 45 -5.05 -2.77 2.55
CA ASP A 45 -5.02 -2.39 1.15
C ASP A 45 -6.25 -1.55 0.88
N CYS A 46 -6.15 -0.23 0.73
CA CYS A 46 -7.26 0.59 0.21
C CYS A 46 -7.41 0.45 -1.32
N LEU A 47 -7.13 -0.73 -1.86
CA LEU A 47 -7.30 -1.05 -3.27
C LEU A 47 -8.74 -1.53 -3.53
N THR A 48 -9.06 -1.79 -4.80
CA THR A 48 -10.44 -2.10 -5.21
C THR A 48 -11.05 -3.29 -4.48
N ALA A 49 -10.26 -4.29 -4.11
CA ALA A 49 -10.73 -5.45 -3.38
C ALA A 49 -11.30 -5.10 -1.98
N HIS A 50 -10.63 -4.23 -1.24
CA HIS A 50 -11.10 -3.80 0.08
C HIS A 50 -12.28 -2.83 -0.05
N LEU A 51 -12.23 -1.90 -1.01
CA LEU A 51 -13.32 -0.97 -1.26
C LEU A 51 -14.61 -1.67 -1.68
N TYR A 52 -14.49 -2.75 -2.46
CA TYR A 52 -15.61 -3.62 -2.80
C TYR A 52 -16.17 -4.35 -1.56
N ARG A 53 -15.31 -4.86 -0.67
CA ARG A 53 -15.74 -5.54 0.57
C ARG A 53 -16.52 -4.64 1.53
N ILE A 54 -16.34 -3.32 1.44
CA ILE A 54 -17.05 -2.32 2.26
C ILE A 54 -18.11 -1.56 1.45
N ASP A 55 -18.50 -2.09 0.29
CA ASP A 55 -19.54 -1.58 -0.59
C ASP A 55 -19.35 -0.14 -1.09
N ILE A 56 -18.10 0.34 -1.11
CA ILE A 56 -17.76 1.64 -1.73
C ILE A 56 -17.62 1.51 -3.24
N LEU A 57 -17.07 0.39 -3.72
CA LEU A 57 -17.00 0.08 -5.14
C LEU A 57 -17.97 -1.04 -5.49
N THR A 58 -18.61 -0.93 -6.65
CA THR A 58 -19.52 -1.96 -7.18
C THR A 58 -18.77 -3.18 -7.69
N GLU A 59 -17.47 -3.05 -8.00
CA GLU A 59 -16.64 -4.15 -8.49
C GLU A 59 -15.27 -4.14 -7.82
N ALA A 60 -14.75 -5.34 -7.52
CA ALA A 60 -13.41 -5.52 -7.00
C ALA A 60 -12.32 -5.44 -8.09
N ALA A 61 -12.70 -5.40 -9.37
CA ALA A 61 -11.79 -5.47 -10.51
C ALA A 61 -10.75 -4.33 -10.51
N CYS A 62 -9.66 -4.54 -11.25
CA CYS A 62 -8.69 -3.47 -11.43
C CYS A 62 -9.26 -2.34 -12.30
N PRO A 63 -9.19 -1.08 -11.86
CA PRO A 63 -9.72 0.04 -12.64
C PRO A 63 -8.89 0.33 -13.89
N LEU A 64 -7.65 -0.16 -13.92
CA LEU A 64 -6.69 0.06 -15.00
C LEU A 64 -6.64 -1.13 -15.97
N CYS A 65 -6.68 -2.36 -15.44
CA CYS A 65 -6.49 -3.55 -16.26
C CYS A 65 -7.84 -4.02 -16.84
N LYS A 66 -8.20 -3.52 -18.03
CA LYS A 66 -9.47 -3.87 -18.73
C LYS A 66 -9.63 -5.37 -19.04
N LYS A 67 -8.55 -6.14 -18.93
CA LYS A 67 -8.48 -7.56 -19.32
C LYS A 67 -8.66 -8.54 -18.16
N ARG A 68 -8.47 -8.11 -16.90
CA ARG A 68 -8.55 -9.00 -15.73
C ARG A 68 -9.52 -8.43 -14.71
N LYS A 69 -10.59 -9.20 -14.44
CA LYS A 69 -11.53 -8.97 -13.34
C LYS A 69 -10.98 -9.39 -11.97
N GLU A 70 -9.68 -9.65 -11.87
CA GLU A 70 -9.06 -10.08 -10.62
C GLU A 70 -9.05 -8.91 -9.64
N PRO A 71 -9.39 -9.16 -8.36
CA PRO A 71 -9.33 -8.13 -7.36
C PRO A 71 -7.92 -7.55 -7.20
N VAL A 72 -7.81 -6.23 -7.11
CA VAL A 72 -6.50 -5.60 -6.89
C VAL A 72 -6.09 -5.78 -5.44
N TYR A 73 -5.18 -6.72 -5.23
CA TYR A 73 -4.37 -6.84 -4.02
C TYR A 73 -2.93 -6.42 -4.32
N LYS A 74 -2.07 -6.36 -3.29
CA LYS A 74 -0.62 -6.15 -3.44
C LYS A 74 0.03 -6.98 -4.56
N TYR A 75 -0.32 -8.27 -4.70
CA TYR A 75 0.25 -9.11 -5.76
C TYR A 75 -0.12 -8.62 -7.17
N HIS A 76 -1.40 -8.37 -7.42
CA HIS A 76 -1.87 -7.83 -8.70
C HIS A 76 -1.26 -6.45 -8.98
N LEU A 77 -1.11 -5.62 -7.95
CA LEU A 77 -0.45 -4.32 -8.07
C LEU A 77 0.96 -4.46 -8.65
N ARG A 78 1.74 -5.47 -8.21
CA ARG A 78 3.11 -5.72 -8.71
C ARG A 78 3.15 -6.27 -10.14
N THR A 79 2.12 -7.00 -10.56
CA THR A 79 2.15 -7.75 -11.82
C THR A 79 1.31 -7.15 -12.93
N CYS A 80 0.40 -6.20 -12.67
CA CYS A 80 -0.44 -5.66 -13.74
C CYS A 80 0.37 -4.82 -14.75
N GLY A 81 0.33 -5.22 -16.02
CA GLY A 81 0.99 -4.50 -17.11
C GLY A 81 0.39 -3.13 -17.43
N ASP A 82 -0.86 -2.89 -17.04
CA ASP A 82 -1.59 -1.64 -17.29
C ASP A 82 -1.38 -0.56 -16.20
N ILE A 83 -0.55 -0.83 -15.19
CA ILE A 83 -0.17 0.13 -14.14
C ILE A 83 1.24 0.65 -14.44
N HIS A 84 1.34 1.93 -14.80
CA HIS A 84 2.57 2.64 -15.11
C HIS A 84 3.35 3.06 -13.86
N GLY A 85 4.23 2.17 -13.40
CA GLY A 85 5.13 2.49 -12.31
C GLY A 85 6.28 1.52 -12.12
N ASN A 86 7.45 2.07 -11.80
CA ASN A 86 8.67 1.31 -11.57
C ASN A 86 8.86 0.90 -10.10
N THR A 87 8.06 1.46 -9.19
CA THR A 87 8.09 1.14 -7.75
C THR A 87 6.70 0.76 -7.27
N GLU A 88 6.61 -0.08 -6.22
CA GLU A 88 5.32 -0.41 -5.60
C GLU A 88 4.53 0.83 -5.20
N SER A 89 5.24 1.85 -4.71
CA SER A 89 4.65 3.11 -4.28
C SER A 89 4.04 3.90 -5.43
N SER A 90 4.73 4.03 -6.59
CA SER A 90 4.13 4.77 -7.71
C SER A 90 2.93 4.02 -8.29
N ARG A 91 3.04 2.68 -8.41
CA ARG A 91 1.95 1.80 -8.86
C ARG A 91 0.74 1.91 -7.94
N TYR A 92 0.95 1.93 -6.62
CA TYR A 92 -0.10 2.12 -5.63
C TYR A 92 -0.87 3.43 -5.84
N TRP A 93 -0.14 4.55 -5.98
CA TRP A 93 -0.77 5.86 -6.12
C TRP A 93 -1.50 6.04 -7.43
N GLU A 94 -0.98 5.43 -8.50
CA GLU A 94 -1.66 5.40 -9.78
C GLU A 94 -2.98 4.64 -9.68
N ALA A 95 -2.97 3.40 -9.18
CA ALA A 95 -4.19 2.62 -8.94
C ALA A 95 -5.18 3.35 -8.02
N ARG A 96 -4.67 4.06 -7.00
CA ARG A 96 -5.50 4.85 -6.07
C ARG A 96 -6.15 6.07 -6.73
N GLY A 97 -5.54 6.63 -7.77
CA GLY A 97 -6.11 7.74 -8.55
C GLY A 97 -7.45 7.39 -9.19
N PHE A 98 -7.67 6.11 -9.54
CA PHE A 98 -8.88 5.63 -10.20
C PHE A 98 -9.95 5.07 -9.24
N THR A 99 -9.71 5.11 -7.93
CA THR A 99 -10.62 4.56 -6.90
C THR A 99 -11.08 5.65 -5.93
N ARG A 100 -11.17 6.88 -6.41
CA ARG A 100 -11.55 8.07 -5.63
C ARG A 100 -12.94 8.55 -5.99
#